data_AF-A0A2D8IU19-F1
#
_entry.id   AF-A0A2D8IU19-F1
#
_cell.length_a   1.000
_cell.length_b   1.000
_cell.length_c   1.000
_cell.angle_alpha   90.00
_cell.angle_beta   90.00
_cell.angle_gamma   90.00
#
_symmetry.space_group_name_H-M   'P 1'
#
loop_
_entity.id
_entity.type
_entity.pdbx_description
1 polymer ?
#
loop_
_entity_poly.entity_id
_entity_poly.type
_entity_poly.pdbx_seq_one_letter_code
_entity_poly.pdbx_strand_id
1 'polypeptide(L)'
;MYDIIGDIHGYATQLKQLLSKLGYSEGAEGWSHPERKVIFLGDFVDRGPEQVEVVEIAGQMVESGSALAVMGNHEFNAVAYATPDPRNAGEYLRPRTEKNRKQHGEFLRQVGEDSAQHREIVDWFRTLPLWLDLEDFRVVHACWHEEHLAGLRSFLDQTNAIKTEAWQDLTAKDTGPFASAEVILKGLEIPLPEGVSFKDKDGHVRTDIRTRWWEKRRLTFRELAIAPSEVIERIPHEPVPDDVIPGYHDEKPVFVGHYWMQGEPKPMSDKVACLDYSVAADKGGKLCAYRWDGNAELSSERMVWVERAVQS
;
A
#
# COMPACT_ATOMS: atom_id res chain seq x y z
N MET A 1 15.32 -14.71 6.93
CA MET A 1 13.95 -15.21 6.71
C MET A 1 12.97 -14.12 7.15
N TYR A 2 11.84 -13.95 6.45
CA TYR A 2 10.97 -12.78 6.64
C TYR A 2 9.50 -13.19 6.82
N ASP A 3 8.75 -12.39 7.58
CA ASP A 3 7.28 -12.39 7.54
C ASP A 3 6.83 -11.03 6.98
N ILE A 4 6.19 -11.03 5.80
CA ILE A 4 5.72 -9.81 5.13
C ILE A 4 4.31 -9.53 5.62
N ILE A 5 4.01 -8.31 6.09
CA ILE A 5 2.70 -7.92 6.64
C ILE A 5 2.06 -6.87 5.73
N GLY A 6 0.78 -7.09 5.38
CA GLY A 6 -0.05 -6.18 4.57
C GLY A 6 -0.55 -4.94 5.30
N ASP A 7 -1.49 -4.24 4.67
CA ASP A 7 -2.02 -2.95 5.10
C ASP A 7 -2.68 -3.03 6.48
N ILE A 8 -2.23 -2.17 7.41
CA ILE A 8 -2.59 -2.25 8.83
C ILE A 8 -3.66 -1.22 9.20
N HIS A 9 -3.62 -0.03 8.60
CA HIS A 9 -4.65 1.01 8.75
C HIS A 9 -5.08 1.29 10.19
N GLY A 10 -4.13 1.41 11.12
CA GLY A 10 -4.44 1.75 12.50
C GLY A 10 -5.14 0.66 13.31
N TYR A 11 -4.91 -0.61 12.99
CA TYR A 11 -5.40 -1.75 13.76
C TYR A 11 -4.27 -2.42 14.56
N ALA A 12 -3.78 -1.73 15.60
CA ALA A 12 -2.68 -2.19 16.45
C ALA A 12 -3.02 -3.47 17.19
N THR A 13 -4.27 -3.64 17.64
CA THR A 13 -4.73 -4.87 18.28
C THR A 13 -4.53 -6.07 17.35
N GLN A 14 -4.91 -5.96 16.08
CA GLN A 14 -4.72 -7.03 15.09
C GLN A 14 -3.24 -7.22 14.75
N LEU A 15 -2.45 -6.14 14.67
CA LEU A 15 -1.01 -6.23 14.47
C LEU A 15 -0.34 -7.04 15.58
N LYS A 16 -0.61 -6.74 16.85
CA LYS A 16 -0.07 -7.48 18.01
C LYS A 16 -0.48 -8.96 18.01
N GLN A 17 -1.75 -9.24 17.69
CA GLN A 17 -2.26 -10.60 17.55
C GLN A 17 -1.53 -11.36 16.44
N LEU A 18 -1.32 -10.73 15.28
CA LEU A 18 -0.62 -11.33 14.15
C LEU A 18 0.85 -11.58 14.48
N LEU A 19 1.55 -10.60 15.08
CA LEU A 19 2.94 -10.73 15.52
C LEU A 19 3.10 -11.90 16.50
N SER A 20 2.23 -11.99 17.52
CA SER A 20 2.22 -13.12 18.46
C SER A 20 1.96 -14.46 17.77
N LYS A 21 0.99 -14.51 16.83
CA LYS A 21 0.70 -15.72 16.04
C LYS A 21 1.88 -16.13 15.14
N LEU A 22 2.63 -15.16 14.66
CA LEU A 22 3.85 -15.38 13.89
C LEU A 22 5.04 -15.80 14.77
N GLY A 23 4.92 -15.72 16.10
CA GLY A 23 5.94 -16.11 17.07
C GLY A 23 6.85 -14.98 17.53
N TYR A 24 6.54 -13.73 17.18
CA TYR A 24 7.24 -12.56 17.69
C TYR A 24 6.84 -12.31 19.14
N SER A 25 7.78 -11.78 19.93
CA SER A 25 7.56 -11.39 21.32
C SER A 25 7.87 -9.91 21.51
N GLU A 26 7.09 -9.25 22.36
CA GLU A 26 7.33 -7.89 22.80
C GLU A 26 8.37 -7.86 23.91
N GLY A 27 9.42 -7.07 23.73
CA GLY A 27 10.49 -6.86 24.70
C GLY A 27 10.78 -5.37 24.91
N ALA A 28 11.87 -5.06 25.61
CA ALA A 28 12.26 -3.67 25.89
C ALA A 28 12.58 -2.84 24.63
N GLU A 29 13.05 -3.51 23.56
CA GLU A 29 13.40 -2.89 22.27
C GLU A 29 12.25 -3.02 21.23
N GLY A 30 11.04 -3.35 21.68
CA GLY A 30 9.88 -3.59 20.83
C GLY A 30 9.71 -5.05 20.43
N TRP A 31 8.91 -5.29 19.39
CA TRP A 31 8.61 -6.63 18.89
C TRP A 31 9.78 -7.21 18.11
N SER A 32 10.14 -8.47 18.39
CA SER A 32 11.24 -9.15 17.70
C SER A 32 11.05 -10.67 17.63
N HIS A 33 11.80 -11.31 16.74
CA HIS A 33 11.90 -12.76 16.61
C HIS A 33 13.37 -13.15 16.50
N PRO A 34 13.83 -14.25 17.12
CA PRO A 34 15.26 -14.62 17.13
C PRO A 34 15.85 -14.89 15.74
N GLU A 35 15.03 -15.32 14.78
CA GLU A 35 15.49 -15.77 13.45
C GLU A 35 14.89 -15.01 12.26
N ARG A 36 13.87 -14.17 12.50
CA ARG A 36 13.02 -13.61 11.43
C ARG A 36 12.83 -12.12 11.60
N LYS A 37 12.65 -11.42 10.48
CA LYS A 37 12.33 -9.99 10.46
C LYS A 37 11.00 -9.75 9.78
N VAL A 38 10.30 -8.71 10.20
CA VAL A 38 9.08 -8.29 9.50
C VAL A 38 9.43 -7.44 8.27
N ILE A 39 8.61 -7.49 7.23
CA ILE A 39 8.58 -6.43 6.21
C ILE A 39 7.16 -5.88 6.13
N PHE A 40 6.97 -4.60 6.44
CA PHE A 40 5.68 -3.93 6.33
C PHE A 40 5.46 -3.37 4.93
N LEU A 41 4.27 -3.60 4.37
CA LEU A 41 3.86 -3.13 3.03
C LEU A 41 3.37 -1.68 2.99
N GLY A 42 3.50 -0.93 4.09
CA GLY A 42 2.97 0.43 4.21
C GLY A 42 1.50 0.46 4.62
N ASP A 43 0.87 1.61 4.46
CA ASP A 43 -0.52 1.88 4.87
C ASP A 43 -0.74 1.56 6.36
N PHE A 44 0.09 2.19 7.18
CA PHE A 44 0.04 2.12 8.65
C PHE A 44 -1.14 2.91 9.20
N VAL A 45 -1.47 4.03 8.56
CA VAL A 45 -2.43 5.03 9.05
C VAL A 45 -3.71 5.11 8.22
N ASP A 46 -4.61 5.95 8.71
CA ASP A 46 -5.98 6.19 8.27
C ASP A 46 -6.93 4.98 8.41
N ARG A 47 -8.22 5.28 8.65
CA ARG A 47 -9.35 4.34 8.90
C ARG A 47 -9.47 3.81 10.32
N GLY A 48 -8.51 3.02 10.81
CA GLY A 48 -8.62 2.36 12.11
C GLY A 48 -8.37 3.27 13.32
N PRO A 49 -8.71 2.80 14.53
CA PRO A 49 -8.73 3.61 15.75
C PRO A 49 -7.40 3.67 16.53
N GLU A 50 -6.38 2.89 16.17
CA GLU A 50 -5.12 2.73 16.93
C GLU A 50 -3.90 3.16 16.09
N GLN A 51 -4.01 4.30 15.40
CA GLN A 51 -3.03 4.72 14.39
C GLN A 51 -1.65 5.02 14.96
N VAL A 52 -1.60 5.76 16.07
CA VAL A 52 -0.34 6.10 16.73
C VAL A 52 0.38 4.83 17.20
N GLU A 53 -0.35 3.90 17.80
CA GLU A 53 0.21 2.64 18.31
C GLU A 53 0.77 1.76 17.17
N VAL A 54 0.11 1.71 16.01
CA VAL A 54 0.66 1.02 14.83
C VAL A 54 1.99 1.63 14.40
N VAL A 55 2.05 2.96 14.30
CA VAL A 55 3.28 3.67 13.91
C VAL A 55 4.39 3.46 14.93
N GLU A 56 4.08 3.51 16.22
CA GLU A 56 5.06 3.25 17.29
C GLU A 56 5.63 1.83 17.19
N ILE A 57 4.79 0.81 17.00
CA ILE A 57 5.24 -0.58 16.84
C ILE A 57 6.13 -0.72 15.60
N ALA A 58 5.67 -0.26 14.44
CA ALA A 58 6.40 -0.39 13.19
C ALA A 58 7.72 0.40 13.22
N GLY A 59 7.70 1.63 13.73
CA GLY A 59 8.86 2.49 13.90
C GLY A 59 9.92 1.85 14.79
N GLN A 60 9.56 1.39 16.00
CA GLN A 60 10.48 0.70 16.91
C GLN A 60 11.10 -0.56 16.29
N MET A 61 10.30 -1.34 15.56
CA MET A 61 10.81 -2.55 14.88
C MET A 61 11.80 -2.20 13.76
N VAL A 62 11.55 -1.13 13.01
CA VAL A 62 12.47 -0.67 11.96
C VAL A 62 13.76 -0.12 12.58
N GLU A 63 13.66 0.70 13.64
CA GLU A 63 14.81 1.30 14.33
C GLU A 63 15.71 0.25 15.00
N SER A 64 15.12 -0.76 15.64
CA SER A 64 15.85 -1.89 16.23
C SER A 64 16.38 -2.89 15.17
N GLY A 65 16.01 -2.72 13.91
CA GLY A 65 16.39 -3.60 12.81
C GLY A 65 15.68 -4.95 12.82
N SER A 66 14.60 -5.12 13.59
CA SER A 66 13.73 -6.30 13.56
C SER A 66 12.70 -6.27 12.43
N ALA A 67 12.54 -5.13 11.75
CA ALA A 67 11.72 -4.98 10.57
C ALA A 67 12.36 -4.11 9.46
N LEU A 68 11.81 -4.24 8.26
CA LEU A 68 11.89 -3.27 7.17
C LEU A 68 10.47 -2.76 6.87
N ALA A 69 10.36 -1.66 6.13
CA ALA A 69 9.06 -1.13 5.69
C ALA A 69 9.20 -0.46 4.32
N VAL A 70 8.10 -0.43 3.57
CA VAL A 70 7.94 0.44 2.39
C VAL A 70 6.84 1.47 2.64
N MET A 71 6.89 2.57 1.91
CA MET A 71 5.88 3.62 1.96
C MET A 71 4.58 3.18 1.27
N GLY A 72 3.45 3.33 1.96
CA GLY A 72 2.13 3.21 1.37
C GLY A 72 1.60 4.53 0.83
N ASN A 73 0.45 4.50 0.15
CA ASN A 73 -0.15 5.73 -0.36
C ASN A 73 -0.67 6.63 0.76
N HIS A 74 -1.03 6.07 1.91
CA HIS A 74 -1.48 6.84 3.06
C HIS A 74 -0.33 7.63 3.70
N GLU A 75 0.85 7.03 3.84
CA GLU A 75 2.05 7.74 4.29
C GLU A 75 2.45 8.84 3.31
N PHE A 76 2.45 8.54 2.00
CA PHE A 76 2.74 9.55 0.98
C PHE A 76 1.77 10.75 1.07
N ASN A 77 0.47 10.49 1.24
CA ASN A 77 -0.53 11.53 1.39
C ASN A 77 -0.39 12.33 2.68
N ALA A 78 -0.06 11.68 3.80
CA ALA A 78 0.17 12.33 5.09
C ALA A 78 1.37 13.29 5.00
N VAL A 79 2.45 12.82 4.38
CA VAL A 79 3.63 13.64 4.11
C VAL A 79 3.29 14.85 3.24
N ALA A 80 2.60 14.65 2.12
CA ALA A 80 2.19 15.75 1.24
C ALA A 80 1.23 16.73 1.94
N TYR A 81 0.36 16.25 2.85
CA TYR A 81 -0.57 17.06 3.64
C TYR A 81 0.14 17.96 4.65
N ALA A 82 1.25 17.48 5.21
CA ALA A 82 2.07 18.19 6.17
C ALA A 82 3.16 19.08 5.51
N THR A 83 3.37 18.98 4.20
CA THR A 83 4.43 19.71 3.48
C THR A 83 3.88 20.98 2.83
N PRO A 84 4.35 22.19 3.22
CA PRO A 84 4.00 23.43 2.53
C PRO A 84 4.42 23.38 1.06
N ASP A 85 3.62 23.97 0.16
CA ASP A 85 3.98 24.08 -1.25
C ASP A 85 4.89 25.30 -1.49
N PRO A 86 6.15 25.10 -1.91
CA PRO A 86 7.06 26.23 -2.12
C PRO A 86 6.68 27.07 -3.35
N ARG A 87 5.81 26.59 -4.26
CA ARG A 87 5.29 27.39 -5.40
C ARG A 87 4.10 28.26 -5.01
N ASN A 88 3.36 27.91 -3.94
CA ASN A 88 2.12 28.56 -3.55
C ASN A 88 2.09 28.86 -2.05
N ALA A 89 2.45 30.09 -1.67
CA ALA A 89 2.53 30.48 -0.27
C ALA A 89 1.18 30.31 0.46
N GLY A 90 1.20 29.59 1.57
CA GLY A 90 0.00 29.28 2.37
C GLY A 90 -0.71 27.98 1.96
N GLU A 91 -0.31 27.38 0.84
CA GLU A 91 -0.81 26.07 0.39
C GLU A 91 0.13 24.93 0.79
N TYR A 92 -0.35 23.71 0.63
CA TYR A 92 0.36 22.47 0.93
C TYR A 92 0.38 21.58 -0.32
N LEU A 93 1.43 20.73 -0.45
CA LEU A 93 1.58 19.82 -1.59
C LEU A 93 0.35 18.91 -1.78
N ARG A 94 -0.32 18.56 -0.68
CA ARG A 94 -1.70 18.05 -0.72
C ARG A 94 -2.65 19.10 -0.10
N PRO A 95 -3.60 19.64 -0.88
CA PRO A 95 -4.54 20.65 -0.38
C PRO A 95 -5.34 20.17 0.84
N ARG A 96 -5.43 20.99 1.89
CA ARG A 96 -6.16 20.66 3.14
C ARG A 96 -7.68 20.89 3.03
N THR A 97 -8.28 20.39 1.94
CA THR A 97 -9.73 20.42 1.70
C THR A 97 -10.50 19.57 2.72
N GLU A 98 -11.81 19.80 2.89
CA GLU A 98 -12.67 18.98 3.75
C GLU A 98 -12.55 17.47 3.43
N LYS A 99 -12.53 17.12 2.13
CA LYS A 99 -12.34 15.75 1.67
C LYS A 99 -11.03 15.14 2.17
N ASN A 100 -9.90 15.83 1.96
CA ASN A 100 -8.59 15.32 2.34
C ASN A 100 -8.42 15.26 3.87
N ARG A 101 -8.93 16.27 4.59
CA ARG A 101 -8.94 16.28 6.05
C ARG A 101 -9.81 15.15 6.62
N LYS A 102 -10.96 14.84 6.01
CA LYS A 102 -11.81 13.73 6.43
C LYS A 102 -11.13 12.38 6.24
N GLN A 103 -10.46 12.17 5.12
CA GLN A 103 -9.70 10.94 4.86
C GLN A 103 -8.60 10.72 5.92
N HIS A 104 -7.91 11.80 6.29
CA HIS A 104 -6.82 11.79 7.27
C HIS A 104 -7.27 12.06 8.72
N GLY A 105 -8.60 12.14 8.94
CA GLY A 105 -9.16 12.79 10.12
C GLY A 105 -8.87 12.05 11.41
N GLU A 106 -8.94 10.71 11.37
CA GLU A 106 -8.69 9.89 12.55
C GLU A 106 -7.21 9.94 12.98
N PHE A 107 -6.28 10.00 12.02
CA PHE A 107 -4.87 10.22 12.32
C PHE A 107 -4.66 11.56 13.03
N LEU A 108 -5.12 12.65 12.39
CA LEU A 108 -4.99 14.01 12.91
C LEU A 108 -5.67 14.20 14.27
N ARG A 109 -6.78 13.48 14.53
CA ARG A 109 -7.46 13.49 15.83
C ARG A 109 -6.59 12.93 16.95
N GLN A 110 -5.77 11.91 16.65
CA GLN A 110 -4.89 11.28 17.64
C GLN A 110 -3.61 12.09 17.87
N VAL A 111 -2.93 12.48 16.79
CA VAL A 111 -1.62 13.16 16.90
C VAL A 111 -1.74 14.67 17.14
N GLY A 112 -2.86 15.27 16.79
CA GLY A 112 -3.03 16.73 16.71
C GLY A 112 -2.36 17.31 15.46
N GLU A 113 -3.14 17.99 14.62
CA GLU A 113 -2.61 18.62 13.41
C GLU A 113 -1.49 19.62 13.74
N ASP A 114 -0.39 19.52 12.99
CA ASP A 114 0.83 20.31 13.17
C ASP A 114 1.42 20.28 14.60
N SER A 115 1.12 19.25 15.39
CA SER A 115 1.78 19.01 16.68
C SER A 115 3.23 18.53 16.50
N ALA A 116 3.97 18.41 17.61
CA ALA A 116 5.31 17.82 17.59
C ALA A 116 5.27 16.34 17.16
N GLN A 117 4.33 15.57 17.72
CA GLN A 117 4.15 14.15 17.38
C GLN A 117 3.74 13.95 15.92
N HIS A 118 2.87 14.83 15.39
CA HIS A 118 2.51 14.79 13.97
C HIS A 118 3.72 14.96 13.06
N ARG A 119 4.58 15.94 13.36
CA ARG A 119 5.81 16.17 12.58
C ARG A 119 6.78 15.01 12.69
N GLU A 120 6.98 14.47 13.88
CA GLU A 120 7.87 13.33 14.11
C GLU A 120 7.46 12.09 13.30
N ILE A 121 6.17 11.75 13.32
CA ILE A 121 5.64 10.63 12.53
C ILE A 121 5.77 10.90 11.02
N VAL A 122 5.45 12.11 10.57
CA VAL A 122 5.62 12.50 9.16
C VAL A 122 7.08 12.44 8.73
N ASP A 123 8.02 12.85 9.59
CA ASP A 123 9.44 12.79 9.31
C ASP A 123 9.92 11.34 9.22
N TRP A 124 9.42 10.44 10.07
CA TRP A 124 9.64 9.00 9.92
C TRP A 124 9.12 8.48 8.57
N PHE A 125 7.89 8.85 8.17
CA PHE A 125 7.35 8.46 6.87
C PHE A 125 8.24 8.88 5.69
N ARG A 126 8.89 10.06 5.76
CA ARG A 126 9.83 10.50 4.70
C ARG A 126 11.02 9.58 4.51
N THR A 127 11.40 8.83 5.52
CA THR A 127 12.53 7.89 5.46
C THR A 127 12.16 6.57 4.79
N LEU A 128 10.87 6.30 4.60
CA LEU A 128 10.43 5.02 4.05
C LEU A 128 10.76 4.92 2.56
N PRO A 129 11.36 3.81 2.11
CA PRO A 129 11.59 3.56 0.71
C PRO A 129 10.29 3.25 -0.03
N LEU A 130 10.20 3.60 -1.31
CA LEU A 130 9.03 3.27 -2.13
C LEU A 130 8.94 1.77 -2.44
N TRP A 131 10.08 1.07 -2.50
CA TRP A 131 10.14 -0.38 -2.71
C TRP A 131 11.44 -0.98 -2.16
N LEU A 132 11.42 -2.29 -1.98
CA LEU A 132 12.59 -3.12 -1.72
C LEU A 132 12.77 -4.14 -2.86
N ASP A 133 13.97 -4.20 -3.41
CA ASP A 133 14.41 -5.22 -4.35
C ASP A 133 15.47 -6.10 -3.65
N LEU A 134 15.00 -7.06 -2.85
CA LEU A 134 15.89 -7.95 -2.08
C LEU A 134 16.49 -9.01 -3.00
N GLU A 135 17.36 -9.91 -2.56
CA GLU A 135 17.93 -10.93 -3.46
C GLU A 135 16.85 -11.87 -4.04
N ASP A 136 15.97 -12.39 -3.19
CA ASP A 136 15.06 -13.48 -3.57
C ASP A 136 13.63 -13.02 -3.92
N PHE A 137 13.21 -11.83 -3.48
CA PHE A 137 11.86 -11.31 -3.70
C PHE A 137 11.80 -9.78 -3.66
N ARG A 138 10.65 -9.23 -4.04
CA ARG A 138 10.37 -7.80 -4.13
C ARG A 138 9.21 -7.40 -3.24
N VAL A 139 9.22 -6.14 -2.81
CA VAL A 139 8.19 -5.55 -1.96
C VAL A 139 7.90 -4.14 -2.47
N VAL A 140 6.64 -3.88 -2.79
CA VAL A 140 6.15 -2.56 -3.20
C VAL A 140 4.71 -2.43 -2.76
N HIS A 141 4.26 -1.23 -2.39
CA HIS A 141 2.93 -1.11 -1.81
C HIS A 141 1.81 -1.50 -2.80
N ALA A 142 1.84 -1.07 -4.08
CA ALA A 142 0.73 -1.39 -4.99
C ALA A 142 1.14 -2.03 -6.32
N CYS A 143 2.16 -1.53 -7.02
CA CYS A 143 2.49 -2.05 -8.36
C CYS A 143 3.98 -2.13 -8.58
N TRP A 144 4.44 -3.28 -9.09
CA TRP A 144 5.79 -3.41 -9.62
C TRP A 144 5.77 -3.20 -11.13
N HIS A 145 6.21 -2.03 -11.58
CA HIS A 145 6.23 -1.67 -12.99
C HIS A 145 7.56 -1.05 -13.37
N GLU A 146 8.36 -1.76 -14.17
CA GLU A 146 9.76 -1.40 -14.48
C GLU A 146 9.90 0.02 -15.02
N GLU A 147 9.08 0.45 -15.97
CA GLU A 147 9.18 1.79 -16.56
C GLU A 147 8.90 2.91 -15.53
N HIS A 148 7.87 2.74 -14.69
CA HIS A 148 7.55 3.71 -13.64
C HIS A 148 8.59 3.70 -12.51
N LEU A 149 9.12 2.53 -12.14
CA LEU A 149 10.24 2.42 -11.20
C LEU A 149 11.48 3.15 -11.74
N ALA A 150 11.82 2.94 -13.02
CA ALA A 150 12.92 3.62 -13.69
C ALA A 150 12.71 5.14 -13.74
N GLY A 151 11.50 5.59 -14.06
CA GLY A 151 11.10 6.99 -14.09
C GLY A 151 11.21 7.69 -12.73
N LEU A 152 11.13 6.96 -11.62
CA LEU A 152 11.28 7.51 -10.27
C LEU A 152 12.74 7.58 -9.80
N ARG A 153 13.69 6.84 -10.39
CA ARG A 153 15.07 6.71 -9.86
C ARG A 153 15.78 8.04 -9.60
N SER A 154 15.57 9.08 -10.42
CA SER A 154 16.19 10.40 -10.20
C SER A 154 15.67 11.13 -8.96
N PHE A 155 14.44 10.84 -8.55
CA PHE A 155 13.73 11.48 -7.43
C PHE A 155 14.02 10.81 -6.08
N LEU A 156 14.70 9.66 -6.09
CA LEU A 156 14.94 8.85 -4.90
C LEU A 156 16.42 8.84 -4.53
N ASP A 157 16.68 8.60 -3.25
CA ASP A 157 18.01 8.35 -2.73
C ASP A 157 18.44 6.89 -2.95
N GLN A 158 19.63 6.52 -2.45
CA GLN A 158 20.19 5.18 -2.57
C GLN A 158 19.35 4.07 -1.89
N THR A 159 18.45 4.44 -0.98
CA THR A 159 17.54 3.51 -0.29
C THR A 159 16.20 3.36 -1.00
N ASN A 160 15.97 4.12 -2.08
CA ASN A 160 14.68 4.33 -2.73
C ASN A 160 13.68 5.18 -1.91
N ALA A 161 14.15 5.96 -0.93
CA ALA A 161 13.32 6.96 -0.24
C ALA A 161 13.24 8.26 -1.07
N ILE A 162 12.13 8.98 -0.98
CA ILE A 162 11.91 10.23 -1.74
C ILE A 162 12.81 11.33 -1.18
N LYS A 163 13.63 11.93 -2.05
CA LYS A 163 14.46 13.09 -1.68
C LYS A 163 13.58 14.28 -1.29
N THR A 164 14.03 15.08 -0.33
CA THR A 164 13.29 16.25 0.17
C THR A 164 12.84 17.18 -0.96
N GLU A 165 13.73 17.46 -1.92
CA GLU A 165 13.47 18.33 -3.07
C GLU A 165 12.49 17.73 -4.11
N ALA A 166 12.31 16.42 -4.12
CA ALA A 166 11.51 15.72 -5.13
C ALA A 166 10.01 15.68 -4.81
N TRP A 167 9.62 15.93 -3.55
CA TRP A 167 8.22 15.87 -3.13
C TRP A 167 7.29 16.75 -3.97
N GLN A 168 7.77 17.91 -4.39
CA GLN A 168 6.99 18.82 -5.22
C GLN A 168 6.69 18.23 -6.60
N ASP A 169 7.65 17.56 -7.24
CA ASP A 169 7.45 16.97 -8.56
C ASP A 169 6.58 15.72 -8.51
N LEU A 170 6.72 14.92 -7.45
CA LEU A 170 5.90 13.71 -7.24
C LEU A 170 4.46 14.00 -6.81
N THR A 171 4.15 15.24 -6.42
CA THR A 171 2.79 15.69 -6.05
C THR A 171 2.16 16.61 -7.10
N ALA A 172 2.92 17.04 -8.11
CA ALA A 172 2.42 17.87 -9.19
C ALA A 172 1.62 17.03 -10.20
N LYS A 173 0.29 17.16 -10.14
CA LYS A 173 -0.64 16.47 -11.05
C LYS A 173 -0.29 16.68 -12.52
N ASP A 174 -0.67 15.70 -13.34
CA ASP A 174 -0.51 15.72 -14.79
C ASP A 174 0.97 15.77 -15.26
N THR A 175 1.89 15.34 -14.40
CA THR A 175 3.32 15.17 -14.72
C THR A 175 3.71 13.69 -14.74
N GLY A 176 4.75 13.34 -15.50
CA GLY A 176 5.29 11.97 -15.55
C GLY A 176 5.75 11.41 -14.19
N PRO A 177 6.47 12.19 -13.35
CA PRO A 177 6.86 11.76 -12.00
C PRO A 177 5.65 11.48 -11.10
N PHE A 178 4.64 12.36 -11.12
CA PHE A 178 3.38 12.12 -10.40
C PHE A 178 2.68 10.85 -10.87
N ALA A 179 2.54 10.66 -12.18
CA ALA A 179 1.92 9.45 -12.73
C ALA A 179 2.67 8.18 -12.29
N SER A 180 4.00 8.22 -12.25
CA SER A 180 4.80 7.09 -11.78
C SER A 180 4.62 6.83 -10.29
N ALA A 181 4.58 7.88 -9.45
CA ALA A 181 4.27 7.73 -8.03
C ALA A 181 2.86 7.15 -7.81
N GLU A 182 1.85 7.60 -8.58
CA GLU A 182 0.49 7.05 -8.51
C GLU A 182 0.47 5.57 -8.87
N VAL A 183 1.16 5.13 -9.92
CA VAL A 183 1.18 3.69 -10.29
C VAL A 183 1.83 2.84 -9.19
N ILE A 184 3.00 3.25 -8.70
CA ILE A 184 3.75 2.47 -7.69
C ILE A 184 3.01 2.39 -6.35
N LEU A 185 2.36 3.49 -5.94
CA LEU A 185 1.67 3.61 -4.64
C LEU A 185 0.18 3.27 -4.70
N LYS A 186 -0.50 3.34 -5.85
CA LYS A 186 -1.96 3.16 -5.92
C LYS A 186 -2.42 2.14 -6.95
N GLY A 187 -1.48 1.54 -7.67
CA GLY A 187 -1.76 0.55 -8.69
C GLY A 187 -1.92 1.18 -10.08
N LEU A 188 -1.83 0.33 -11.10
CA LEU A 188 -2.06 0.72 -12.47
C LEU A 188 -3.56 0.90 -12.73
N GLU A 189 -3.96 2.13 -13.04
CA GLU A 189 -5.29 2.47 -13.54
C GLU A 189 -5.23 2.67 -15.05
N ILE A 190 -6.20 2.10 -15.78
CA ILE A 190 -6.32 2.26 -17.23
C ILE A 190 -7.64 2.97 -17.54
N PRO A 191 -7.66 3.89 -18.51
CA PRO A 191 -8.88 4.55 -18.92
C PRO A 191 -9.85 3.53 -19.52
N LEU A 192 -11.13 3.67 -19.19
CA LEU A 192 -12.19 2.95 -19.85
C LEU A 192 -12.37 3.45 -21.29
N PRO A 193 -12.94 2.63 -22.20
CA PRO A 193 -13.28 3.08 -23.55
C PRO A 193 -14.14 4.34 -23.54
N GLU A 194 -14.02 5.15 -24.60
CA GLU A 194 -14.72 6.43 -24.71
C GLU A 194 -16.24 6.27 -24.48
N GLY A 195 -16.80 7.10 -23.60
CA GLY A 195 -18.21 7.08 -23.24
C GLY A 195 -18.61 6.09 -22.14
N VAL A 196 -17.67 5.29 -21.63
CA VAL A 196 -17.93 4.34 -20.53
C VAL A 196 -17.52 4.93 -19.19
N SER A 197 -18.44 4.90 -18.22
CA SER A 197 -18.16 5.27 -16.83
C SER A 197 -19.05 4.48 -15.86
N PHE A 198 -18.63 4.39 -14.60
CA PHE A 198 -19.41 3.76 -13.54
C PHE A 198 -19.32 4.57 -12.24
N LYS A 199 -20.20 4.30 -11.27
CA LYS A 199 -20.10 4.90 -9.93
C LYS A 199 -19.43 3.93 -8.97
N ASP A 200 -18.44 4.39 -8.21
CA ASP A 200 -17.84 3.58 -7.13
C ASP A 200 -18.77 3.47 -5.91
N LYS A 201 -18.33 2.74 -4.88
CA LYS A 201 -19.07 2.52 -3.62
C LYS A 201 -19.44 3.82 -2.89
N ASP A 202 -18.72 4.91 -3.16
CA ASP A 202 -18.93 6.23 -2.59
C ASP A 202 -19.73 7.16 -3.54
N GLY A 203 -20.18 6.64 -4.68
CA GLY A 203 -20.99 7.35 -5.67
C GLY A 203 -20.19 8.22 -6.65
N HIS A 204 -18.86 8.18 -6.63
CA HIS A 204 -18.04 8.95 -7.57
C HIS A 204 -18.04 8.31 -8.94
N VAL A 205 -18.20 9.13 -9.98
CA VAL A 205 -18.08 8.67 -11.37
C VAL A 205 -16.61 8.37 -11.67
N ARG A 206 -16.34 7.17 -12.14
CA ARG A 206 -15.04 6.65 -12.55
C ARG A 206 -15.03 6.43 -14.05
N THR A 207 -14.00 6.99 -14.68
CA THR A 207 -13.66 6.85 -16.11
C THR A 207 -12.48 5.91 -16.32
N ASP A 208 -11.90 5.41 -15.23
CA ASP A 208 -10.68 4.61 -15.21
C ASP A 208 -10.94 3.39 -14.31
N ILE A 209 -10.32 2.26 -14.64
CA ILE A 209 -10.38 1.04 -13.84
C ILE A 209 -9.01 0.65 -13.34
N ARG A 210 -8.96 0.22 -12.08
CA ARG A 210 -7.79 -0.45 -11.53
C ARG A 210 -7.67 -1.85 -12.12
N THR A 211 -6.47 -2.20 -12.53
CA THR A 211 -6.19 -3.45 -13.25
C THR A 211 -5.50 -4.49 -12.37
N ARG A 212 -5.77 -5.76 -12.68
CA ARG A 212 -4.95 -6.89 -12.22
C ARG A 212 -3.67 -6.99 -13.04
N TRP A 213 -2.76 -6.01 -12.88
CA TRP A 213 -1.52 -5.88 -13.66
C TRP A 213 -0.61 -7.12 -13.62
N TRP A 214 -0.81 -8.03 -12.66
CA TRP A 214 -0.09 -9.30 -12.53
C TRP A 214 -0.57 -10.41 -13.47
N GLU A 215 -1.71 -10.26 -14.15
CA GLU A 215 -2.27 -11.28 -15.03
C GLU A 215 -1.45 -11.43 -16.32
N LYS A 216 -1.07 -12.67 -16.67
CA LYS A 216 -0.22 -12.98 -17.84
C LYS A 216 -1.02 -13.27 -19.13
N ARG A 217 -2.36 -13.31 -19.05
CA ARG A 217 -3.23 -13.65 -20.18
C ARG A 217 -3.86 -12.38 -20.75
N ARG A 218 -4.17 -12.38 -22.05
CA ARG A 218 -5.03 -11.36 -22.64
C ARG A 218 -6.41 -11.42 -21.99
N LEU A 219 -6.73 -10.41 -21.23
CA LEU A 219 -8.01 -10.27 -20.54
C LEU A 219 -8.79 -9.10 -21.15
N THR A 220 -10.10 -9.17 -21.01
CA THR A 220 -10.98 -8.07 -21.37
C THR A 220 -11.04 -7.02 -20.25
N PHE A 221 -11.44 -5.79 -20.57
CA PHE A 221 -11.63 -4.73 -19.55
C PHE A 221 -12.48 -5.23 -18.37
N ARG A 222 -13.51 -6.04 -18.66
CA ARG A 222 -14.38 -6.67 -17.66
C ARG A 222 -13.64 -7.64 -16.74
N GLU A 223 -12.77 -8.47 -17.28
CA GLU A 223 -12.06 -9.51 -16.50
C GLU A 223 -10.95 -8.91 -15.61
N LEU A 224 -10.44 -7.74 -15.96
CA LEU A 224 -9.38 -7.04 -15.21
C LEU A 224 -9.89 -6.13 -14.11
N ALA A 225 -11.14 -5.67 -14.22
CA ALA A 225 -11.69 -4.70 -13.31
C ALA A 225 -11.80 -5.25 -11.88
N ILE A 226 -11.19 -4.53 -10.95
CA ILE A 226 -11.39 -4.76 -9.51
C ILE A 226 -12.50 -3.82 -9.03
N ALA A 227 -13.75 -4.27 -9.13
CA ALA A 227 -14.94 -3.50 -8.79
C ALA A 227 -16.09 -4.43 -8.30
N PRO A 228 -17.17 -3.91 -7.69
CA PRO A 228 -18.36 -4.70 -7.37
C PRO A 228 -18.96 -5.39 -8.61
N SER A 229 -19.60 -6.55 -8.42
CA SER A 229 -20.13 -7.38 -9.51
C SER A 229 -21.09 -6.62 -10.44
N GLU A 230 -21.93 -5.75 -9.90
CA GLU A 230 -22.92 -4.96 -10.65
C GLU A 230 -22.26 -3.89 -11.54
N VAL A 231 -21.04 -3.49 -11.17
CA VAL A 231 -20.19 -2.60 -11.97
C VAL A 231 -19.49 -3.41 -13.06
N ILE A 232 -18.92 -4.57 -12.72
CA ILE A 232 -18.21 -5.46 -13.66
C ILE A 232 -19.11 -5.80 -14.85
N GLU A 233 -20.39 -6.10 -14.63
CA GLU A 233 -21.33 -6.41 -15.72
C GLU A 233 -21.51 -5.29 -16.75
N ARG A 234 -21.25 -4.03 -16.36
CA ARG A 234 -21.36 -2.84 -17.22
C ARG A 234 -20.06 -2.51 -17.95
N ILE A 235 -18.96 -3.16 -17.59
CA ILE A 235 -17.66 -2.95 -18.24
C ILE A 235 -17.63 -3.76 -19.55
N PRO A 236 -17.14 -3.19 -20.66
CA PRO A 236 -17.02 -3.89 -21.94
C PRO A 236 -16.22 -5.19 -21.84
N HIS A 237 -16.66 -6.21 -22.55
CA HIS A 237 -15.91 -7.48 -22.70
C HIS A 237 -14.99 -7.41 -23.94
N GLU A 238 -14.32 -6.27 -24.10
CA GLU A 238 -13.37 -6.01 -25.18
C GLU A 238 -11.95 -6.30 -24.69
N PRO A 239 -11.07 -6.88 -25.51
CA PRO A 239 -9.70 -7.16 -25.13
C PRO A 239 -8.96 -5.86 -24.81
N VAL A 240 -8.24 -5.84 -23.71
CA VAL A 240 -7.34 -4.72 -23.43
C VAL A 240 -6.11 -4.85 -24.32
N PRO A 241 -5.65 -3.76 -24.97
CA PRO A 241 -4.44 -3.77 -25.76
C PRO A 241 -3.23 -4.28 -24.95
N ASP A 242 -2.34 -5.07 -25.57
CA ASP A 242 -1.19 -5.69 -24.88
C ASP A 242 -0.21 -4.65 -24.31
N ASP A 243 -0.18 -3.45 -24.89
CA ASP A 243 0.62 -2.31 -24.44
C ASP A 243 0.06 -1.61 -23.19
N VAL A 244 -1.15 -1.98 -22.74
CA VAL A 244 -1.85 -1.34 -21.63
C VAL A 244 -1.78 -2.16 -20.34
N ILE A 245 -1.48 -3.47 -20.43
CA ILE A 245 -1.29 -4.34 -19.25
C ILE A 245 0.10 -4.96 -19.36
N PRO A 246 1.06 -4.51 -18.54
CA PRO A 246 2.43 -4.97 -18.65
C PRO A 246 2.58 -6.46 -18.33
N GLY A 247 1.68 -7.03 -17.52
CA GLY A 247 1.85 -8.35 -16.92
C GLY A 247 3.02 -8.37 -15.91
N TYR A 248 3.01 -9.31 -14.98
CA TYR A 248 4.21 -9.58 -14.18
C TYR A 248 4.94 -10.79 -14.76
N HIS A 249 6.00 -10.52 -15.52
CA HIS A 249 6.75 -11.52 -16.27
C HIS A 249 8.05 -11.98 -15.60
N ASP A 250 8.39 -11.42 -14.45
CA ASP A 250 9.61 -11.80 -13.72
C ASP A 250 9.43 -13.11 -12.95
N GLU A 251 10.53 -13.82 -12.74
CA GLU A 251 10.61 -15.06 -11.96
C GLU A 251 10.70 -14.79 -10.45
N LYS A 252 11.07 -13.56 -10.09
CA LYS A 252 11.17 -13.14 -8.70
C LYS A 252 9.79 -12.84 -8.10
N PRO A 253 9.40 -13.44 -6.97
CA PRO A 253 8.14 -13.11 -6.31
C PRO A 253 8.04 -11.65 -5.89
N VAL A 254 6.83 -11.09 -5.91
CA VAL A 254 6.53 -9.74 -5.44
C VAL A 254 5.33 -9.73 -4.50
N PHE A 255 5.50 -9.01 -3.39
CA PHE A 255 4.47 -8.80 -2.38
C PHE A 255 3.94 -7.38 -2.45
N VAL A 256 2.62 -7.25 -2.41
CA VAL A 256 1.89 -5.97 -2.52
C VAL A 256 0.75 -5.86 -1.51
N GLY A 257 0.27 -4.65 -1.29
CA GLY A 257 -0.90 -4.27 -0.50
C GLY A 257 -2.00 -3.65 -1.37
N HIS A 258 -2.76 -2.69 -0.83
CA HIS A 258 -3.61 -1.73 -1.56
C HIS A 258 -4.89 -2.22 -2.28
N TYR A 259 -5.05 -3.52 -2.55
CA TYR A 259 -6.15 -4.02 -3.41
C TYR A 259 -7.44 -4.43 -2.68
N TRP A 260 -7.51 -4.30 -1.36
CA TRP A 260 -8.69 -4.58 -0.55
C TRP A 260 -9.34 -5.94 -0.84
N MET A 261 -8.51 -6.98 -0.82
CA MET A 261 -8.92 -8.34 -1.13
C MET A 261 -9.96 -8.85 -0.12
N GLN A 262 -10.83 -9.73 -0.59
CA GLN A 262 -11.87 -10.36 0.23
C GLN A 262 -11.76 -11.88 0.16
N GLY A 263 -12.39 -12.55 1.13
CA GLY A 263 -12.44 -14.02 1.19
C GLY A 263 -11.26 -14.62 1.93
N GLU A 264 -10.84 -15.80 1.50
CA GLU A 264 -9.73 -16.56 2.10
C GLU A 264 -8.38 -16.07 1.55
N PRO A 265 -7.41 -15.72 2.42
CA PRO A 265 -6.11 -15.25 1.98
C PRO A 265 -5.33 -16.28 1.14
N LYS A 266 -4.92 -15.87 -0.07
CA LYS A 266 -4.11 -16.68 -0.98
C LYS A 266 -3.30 -15.81 -1.95
N PRO A 267 -2.14 -16.26 -2.43
CA PRO A 267 -1.43 -15.59 -3.51
C PRO A 267 -2.33 -15.40 -4.75
N MET A 268 -2.10 -14.30 -5.47
CA MET A 268 -2.82 -13.98 -6.70
C MET A 268 -2.28 -14.79 -7.89
N SER A 269 -1.00 -15.15 -7.84
CA SER A 269 -0.35 -16.12 -8.70
C SER A 269 0.77 -16.84 -7.95
N ASP A 270 1.52 -17.70 -8.64
CA ASP A 270 2.75 -18.31 -8.15
C ASP A 270 3.87 -17.31 -7.85
N LYS A 271 3.77 -16.07 -8.36
CA LYS A 271 4.78 -15.01 -8.20
C LYS A 271 4.27 -13.74 -7.55
N VAL A 272 2.96 -13.55 -7.40
CA VAL A 272 2.39 -12.31 -6.85
C VAL A 272 1.46 -12.61 -5.69
N ALA A 273 1.68 -11.97 -4.55
CA ALA A 273 0.77 -12.02 -3.41
C ALA A 273 0.38 -10.61 -2.95
N CYS A 274 -0.94 -10.34 -2.95
CA CYS A 274 -1.50 -9.20 -2.25
C CYS A 274 -1.82 -9.60 -0.81
N LEU A 275 -1.40 -8.81 0.18
CA LEU A 275 -1.62 -9.07 1.60
C LEU A 275 -2.63 -8.10 2.24
N ASP A 276 -3.18 -7.16 1.47
CA ASP A 276 -4.30 -6.34 1.91
C ASP A 276 -5.62 -7.11 1.78
N TYR A 277 -6.06 -7.73 2.88
CA TYR A 277 -7.38 -8.34 3.01
C TYR A 277 -8.34 -7.49 3.84
N SER A 278 -8.16 -6.17 3.75
CA SER A 278 -9.06 -5.16 4.31
C SER A 278 -9.39 -5.38 5.78
N VAL A 279 -8.40 -5.33 6.67
CA VAL A 279 -8.66 -5.33 8.12
C VAL A 279 -9.67 -4.22 8.53
N ALA A 280 -9.73 -3.14 7.76
CA ALA A 280 -10.70 -2.05 7.93
C ALA A 280 -12.14 -2.39 7.50
N ALA A 281 -12.39 -3.48 6.77
CA ALA A 281 -13.72 -3.84 6.29
C ALA A 281 -14.71 -4.13 7.42
N ASP A 282 -15.96 -3.68 7.27
CA ASP A 282 -17.01 -3.81 8.28
C ASP A 282 -17.27 -5.26 8.71
N LYS A 283 -17.07 -6.22 7.80
CA LYS A 283 -17.28 -7.65 8.03
C LYS A 283 -16.15 -8.46 7.41
N GLY A 284 -15.62 -9.42 8.18
CA GLY A 284 -14.67 -10.42 7.67
C GLY A 284 -13.29 -9.88 7.29
N GLY A 285 -12.96 -8.66 7.72
CA GLY A 285 -11.64 -8.05 7.49
C GLY A 285 -10.54 -8.82 8.19
N LYS A 286 -9.41 -8.99 7.49
CA LYS A 286 -8.26 -9.76 7.98
C LYS A 286 -6.99 -8.93 7.87
N LEU A 287 -6.15 -9.00 8.90
CA LEU A 287 -4.76 -8.58 8.78
C LEU A 287 -3.93 -9.81 8.41
N CYS A 288 -3.25 -9.74 7.27
CA CYS A 288 -2.54 -10.88 6.69
C CYS A 288 -1.03 -10.67 6.66
N ALA A 289 -0.33 -11.79 6.75
CA ALA A 289 1.08 -11.92 6.52
C ALA A 289 1.39 -13.09 5.58
N TYR A 290 2.55 -13.02 4.93
CA TYR A 290 3.16 -14.13 4.21
C TYR A 290 4.47 -14.52 4.88
N ARG A 291 4.62 -15.80 5.23
CA ARG A 291 5.88 -16.33 5.72
C ARG A 291 6.80 -16.69 4.56
N TRP A 292 7.83 -15.89 4.34
CA TRP A 292 8.86 -16.20 3.34
C TRP A 292 9.82 -17.25 3.86
N ASP A 293 9.89 -18.40 3.19
CA ASP A 293 10.76 -19.53 3.54
C ASP A 293 11.91 -19.74 2.54
N GLY A 294 12.08 -18.85 1.57
CA GLY A 294 13.08 -18.96 0.50
C GLY A 294 12.59 -19.61 -0.79
N ASN A 295 11.33 -20.06 -0.85
CA ASN A 295 10.80 -20.70 -2.05
C ASN A 295 10.17 -19.69 -3.02
N ALA A 296 10.63 -19.70 -4.27
CA ALA A 296 10.17 -18.79 -5.31
C ALA A 296 8.75 -19.06 -5.82
N GLU A 297 8.12 -20.19 -5.48
CA GLU A 297 6.71 -20.44 -5.77
C GLU A 297 5.84 -20.12 -4.55
N LEU A 298 4.95 -19.15 -4.71
CA LEU A 298 4.05 -18.71 -3.66
C LEU A 298 2.89 -19.69 -3.47
N SER A 299 2.74 -20.18 -2.23
CA SER A 299 1.65 -21.05 -1.81
C SER A 299 0.76 -20.41 -0.73
N SER A 300 -0.52 -20.79 -0.70
CA SER A 300 -1.48 -20.42 0.35
C SER A 300 -1.12 -20.99 1.72
N GLU A 301 -0.33 -22.07 1.79
CA GLU A 301 0.11 -22.70 3.06
C GLU A 301 0.97 -21.77 3.93
N ARG A 302 1.55 -20.72 3.32
CA ARG A 302 2.39 -19.74 4.01
C ARG A 302 1.65 -18.46 4.39
N MET A 303 0.36 -18.37 4.08
CA MET A 303 -0.48 -17.27 4.51
C MET A 303 -0.79 -17.42 6.00
N VAL A 304 -0.58 -16.35 6.77
CA VAL A 304 -0.94 -16.29 8.18
C VAL A 304 -1.79 -15.04 8.40
N TRP A 305 -2.93 -15.18 9.04
CA TRP A 305 -3.81 -14.02 9.27
C TRP A 305 -4.51 -14.09 10.62
N VAL A 306 -5.01 -12.93 11.04
CA VAL A 306 -5.95 -12.78 12.15
C VAL A 306 -7.19 -12.05 11.66
N GLU A 307 -8.33 -12.38 12.22
CA GLU A 307 -9.60 -11.75 11.87
C GLU A 307 -9.87 -10.55 12.78
N ARG A 308 -10.46 -9.49 12.24
CA ARG A 308 -11.03 -8.45 13.09
C ARG A 308 -12.28 -9.00 13.76
N ALA A 309 -12.23 -9.11 15.10
CA ALA A 309 -13.41 -9.47 15.87
C ALA A 309 -14.56 -8.51 15.55
N VAL A 310 -15.74 -9.05 15.26
CA VAL A 310 -16.96 -8.25 15.10
C VAL A 310 -17.29 -7.72 16.50
N GLN A 311 -17.27 -6.39 16.69
CA GLN A 311 -17.86 -5.80 17.88
C GLN A 311 -19.36 -6.08 17.82
N SER A 312 -19.83 -6.94 18.73
CA SER A 312 -21.24 -7.30 18.93
C SER A 312 -22.04 -6.14 19.47
#